data_AF-A0A2S9Y4F9-F1
#
_entry.id   AF-A0A2S9Y4F9-F1
#
_cell.length_a   1.000
_cell.length_b   1.000
_cell.length_c   1.000
_cell.angle_alpha   90.00
_cell.angle_beta   90.00
_cell.angle_gamma   90.00
#
_symmetry.space_group_name_H-M   'P 1'
#
loop_
_entity.id
_entity.type
_entity.pdbx_description
1 polymer ?
#
loop_
_entity_poly.entity_id
_entity_poly.type
_entity_poly.pdbx_seq_one_letter_code
_entity_poly.pdbx_strand_id
1 'polypeptide(L)'
;MQVPLILWAAMLVSHILFLVVGHVARPPDGAGAGDVQMISITLTGVGVVVALLSALGVPLFARTQAFLTAMILRFALAEAVSIFGLTLAMLGADMQWTYALTALGVMAHIAAFPSEREREAHERRRGGA
;
A
#
# COMPACT_ATOMS: atom_id res chain seq x y z
N MET A 1 1.50 12.99 -18.32
CA MET A 1 0.65 12.47 -17.22
C MET A 1 0.16 11.03 -17.43
N GLN A 2 0.17 10.50 -18.65
CA GLN A 2 -0.43 9.18 -18.93
C GLN A 2 0.24 8.02 -18.17
N VAL A 3 1.58 7.97 -18.13
CA VAL A 3 2.31 6.84 -17.50
C VAL A 3 2.01 6.69 -15.98
N PRO A 4 2.11 7.73 -15.13
CA PRO A 4 1.75 7.60 -13.71
C PRO A 4 0.30 7.18 -13.47
N LEU A 5 -0.63 7.63 -14.31
CA LEU A 5 -2.05 7.34 -14.15
C LEU A 5 -2.39 5.90 -14.54
N ILE A 6 -1.73 5.38 -15.60
CA ILE A 6 -1.83 3.96 -15.98
C ILE A 6 -1.26 3.07 -14.87
N LEU A 7 -0.09 3.42 -14.33
CA LEU A 7 0.51 2.68 -13.21
C LEU A 7 -0.40 2.70 -11.97
N TRP A 8 -0.94 3.86 -11.62
CA TRP A 8 -1.87 4.00 -10.51
C TRP A 8 -3.12 3.11 -10.68
N ALA A 9 -3.73 3.13 -11.88
CA ALA A 9 -4.92 2.36 -12.16
C ALA A 9 -4.65 0.84 -12.13
N ALA A 10 -3.54 0.40 -12.72
CA ALA A 10 -3.11 -1.00 -12.67
C ALA A 10 -2.90 -1.48 -11.23
N MET A 11 -2.30 -0.64 -10.39
CA MET A 11 -2.11 -0.95 -8.97
C MET A 11 -3.44 -0.99 -8.22
N LEU A 12 -4.37 -0.06 -8.44
CA LEU A 12 -5.68 -0.13 -7.79
C LEU A 12 -6.43 -1.43 -8.14
N VAL A 13 -6.33 -1.88 -9.40
CA VAL A 13 -6.89 -3.16 -9.84
C VAL A 13 -6.22 -4.34 -9.13
N SER A 14 -4.90 -4.31 -8.90
CA SER A 14 -4.21 -5.38 -8.13
C SER A 14 -4.76 -5.50 -6.71
N HIS A 15 -5.12 -4.38 -6.07
CA HIS A 15 -5.69 -4.37 -4.71
C HIS A 15 -7.04 -5.09 -4.66
N ILE A 16 -7.90 -4.86 -5.67
CA ILE A 16 -9.21 -5.51 -5.77
C ILE A 16 -9.04 -7.02 -6.00
N LEU A 17 -8.14 -7.42 -6.90
CA LEU A 17 -7.84 -8.82 -7.15
C LEU A 17 -7.30 -9.53 -5.90
N PHE A 18 -6.46 -8.86 -5.10
CA PHE A 18 -5.96 -9.41 -3.85
C PHE A 18 -7.06 -9.67 -2.81
N LEU A 19 -8.05 -8.78 -2.69
CA LEU A 19 -9.22 -9.06 -1.84
C LEU A 19 -9.97 -10.31 -2.29
N VAL A 20 -10.20 -10.44 -3.59
CA VAL A 20 -10.91 -11.59 -4.17
C VAL A 20 -10.14 -12.88 -3.92
N VAL A 21 -8.81 -12.89 -4.17
CA VAL A 21 -7.97 -14.07 -3.93
C VAL A 21 -7.92 -14.43 -2.45
N GLY A 22 -7.72 -13.46 -1.56
CA GLY A 22 -7.70 -13.71 -0.12
C GLY A 22 -9.03 -14.27 0.42
N HIS A 23 -10.15 -13.85 -0.15
CA HIS A 23 -11.48 -14.36 0.20
C HIS A 23 -11.70 -15.81 -0.27
N VAL A 24 -11.20 -16.15 -1.46
CA VAL A 24 -11.37 -17.48 -2.07
C VAL A 24 -10.36 -18.50 -1.53
N ALA A 25 -9.14 -18.08 -1.19
CA ALA A 25 -8.03 -18.97 -0.84
C ALA A 25 -8.00 -19.39 0.64
N ARG A 26 -8.98 -19.01 1.47
CA ARG A 26 -8.98 -19.28 2.92
C ARG A 26 -8.94 -20.79 3.19
N PRO A 27 -7.87 -21.35 3.79
CA PRO A 27 -7.85 -22.75 4.18
C PRO A 27 -8.81 -22.99 5.36
N PRO A 28 -9.46 -24.16 5.44
CA PRO A 28 -10.20 -24.54 6.64
C PRO A 28 -9.22 -24.80 7.79
N ASP A 29 -9.40 -24.05 8.88
CA ASP A 29 -8.89 -24.20 10.24
C ASP A 29 -7.76 -25.24 10.47
N GLY A 30 -6.52 -24.76 10.59
CA GLY A 30 -5.37 -25.64 10.87
C GLY A 30 -4.12 -24.99 11.48
N ALA A 31 -4.14 -23.71 11.84
CA ALA A 31 -3.02 -23.04 12.49
C ALA A 31 -3.36 -22.67 13.94
N GLY A 32 -2.39 -22.79 14.85
CA GLY A 32 -2.56 -22.39 16.25
C GLY A 32 -3.03 -20.93 16.34
N ALA A 33 -4.23 -20.72 16.88
CA ALA A 33 -4.91 -19.41 16.87
C ALA A 33 -4.06 -18.27 17.46
N GLY A 34 -3.19 -18.57 18.43
CA GLY A 34 -2.31 -17.58 19.06
C GLY A 34 -1.21 -17.02 18.14
N ASP A 35 -0.58 -17.87 17.32
CA ASP A 35 0.53 -17.46 16.45
C ASP A 35 0.02 -16.59 15.28
N VAL A 36 -1.12 -16.97 14.70
CA VAL A 36 -1.76 -16.21 13.62
C VAL A 36 -2.22 -14.83 14.11
N GLN A 37 -2.72 -14.74 15.34
CA GLN A 37 -3.13 -13.47 15.94
C GLN A 37 -1.93 -12.53 16.16
N MET A 38 -0.82 -13.04 16.69
CA MET A 38 0.40 -12.25 16.91
C MET A 38 1.00 -11.77 15.57
N ILE A 39 1.02 -12.63 14.56
CA ILE A 39 1.44 -12.25 13.19
C ILE A 39 0.51 -11.18 12.61
N SER A 40 -0.81 -11.29 12.83
CA SER A 40 -1.81 -10.34 12.34
C SER A 40 -1.62 -8.94 12.94
N ILE A 41 -1.40 -8.85 14.25
CA ILE A 41 -1.11 -7.58 14.93
C ILE A 41 0.20 -6.99 14.40
N THR A 42 1.23 -7.81 14.27
CA THR A 42 2.56 -7.37 13.81
C THR A 42 2.50 -6.83 12.38
N LEU A 43 1.92 -7.59 11.45
CA LEU A 43 1.80 -7.18 10.05
C LEU A 43 0.89 -5.98 9.88
N THR A 44 -0.16 -5.86 10.70
CA THR A 44 -1.03 -4.68 10.69
C THR A 44 -0.27 -3.44 11.17
N GLY A 45 0.50 -3.55 12.26
CA GLY A 45 1.35 -2.48 12.76
C GLY A 45 2.39 -2.03 11.73
N VAL A 46 3.08 -2.97 11.09
CA VAL A 46 4.02 -2.69 10.01
C VAL A 46 3.31 -2.04 8.81
N GLY A 47 2.13 -2.54 8.42
CA GLY A 47 1.33 -1.95 7.35
C GLY A 47 0.95 -0.50 7.60
N VAL A 48 0.59 -0.13 8.84
CA VAL A 48 0.35 1.26 9.24
C VAL A 48 1.58 2.12 9.04
N VAL A 49 2.75 1.66 9.50
CA VAL A 49 4.02 2.40 9.31
C VAL A 49 4.35 2.56 7.83
N VAL A 50 4.18 1.52 7.02
CA VAL A 50 4.45 1.56 5.58
C VAL A 50 3.48 2.50 4.85
N ALA A 51 2.19 2.52 5.22
CA ALA A 51 1.21 3.46 4.69
C ALA A 51 1.58 4.91 5.02
N LEU A 52 2.01 5.18 6.26
CA LEU A 52 2.49 6.49 6.69
C LEU A 52 3.78 6.89 5.95
N LEU A 53 4.70 5.97 5.72
CA LEU A 53 5.91 6.21 4.93
C LEU A 53 5.56 6.54 3.48
N SER A 54 4.59 5.86 2.86
CA SER A 54 4.09 6.20 1.53
C SER A 54 3.50 7.62 1.47
N ALA A 55 2.63 7.94 2.43
CA ALA A 55 1.91 9.21 2.44
C ALA A 55 2.80 10.40 2.81
N LEU A 56 3.63 10.27 3.85
CA LEU A 56 4.39 11.34 4.48
C LEU A 56 5.91 11.22 4.27
N GLY A 57 6.44 10.01 4.32
CA GLY A 57 7.88 9.76 4.23
C GLY A 57 8.46 10.01 2.83
N VAL A 58 7.85 9.46 1.78
CA VAL A 58 8.37 9.59 0.41
C VAL A 58 8.43 11.04 -0.06
N PRO A 59 7.42 11.91 0.16
CA PRO A 59 7.53 13.33 -0.19
C PRO A 59 8.73 14.04 0.47
N LEU A 60 9.16 13.59 1.64
CA LEU A 60 10.30 14.16 2.37
C LEU A 60 11.63 13.58 1.88
N PHE A 61 11.73 12.26 1.78
CA PHE A 61 12.99 11.57 1.47
C PHE A 61 13.34 11.52 -0.02
N ALA A 62 12.34 11.49 -0.90
CA ALA A 62 12.52 11.46 -2.35
C ALA A 62 12.45 12.84 -3.02
N ARG A 63 12.55 13.93 -2.24
CA ARG A 63 12.45 15.31 -2.75
C ARG A 63 13.47 15.66 -3.83
N THR A 64 14.66 15.07 -3.79
CA THR A 64 15.74 15.28 -4.76
C THR A 64 15.60 14.42 -6.02
N GLN A 65 14.76 13.38 -5.96
CA GLN A 65 14.56 12.43 -7.03
C GLN A 65 13.59 12.99 -8.09
N ALA A 66 13.65 12.42 -9.29
CA ALA A 66 12.66 12.70 -10.32
C ALA A 66 11.25 12.34 -9.81
N PHE A 67 10.26 13.15 -10.17
CA PHE A 67 8.87 12.98 -9.73
C PHE A 67 8.35 11.56 -10.01
N LEU A 68 8.67 11.01 -11.18
CA LEU A 68 8.27 9.65 -11.55
C LEU A 68 8.84 8.60 -10.58
N THR A 69 10.11 8.73 -10.20
CA THR A 69 10.75 7.82 -9.24
C THR A 69 10.12 7.91 -7.86
N ALA A 70 9.84 9.13 -7.38
CA ALA A 70 9.14 9.35 -6.12
C ALA A 70 7.73 8.75 -6.15
N MET A 71 7.02 8.86 -7.27
CA MET A 71 5.68 8.28 -7.44
C MET A 71 5.70 6.75 -7.45
N ILE A 72 6.64 6.13 -8.16
CA ILE A 72 6.80 4.67 -8.15
C ILE A 72 7.04 4.18 -6.72
N LEU A 73 7.87 4.88 -5.95
CA LEU A 73 8.13 4.50 -4.55
C LEU A 73 6.88 4.62 -3.68
N ARG A 74 6.05 5.65 -3.86
CA ARG A 74 4.76 5.78 -3.13
C ARG A 74 3.80 4.65 -3.46
N PHE A 75 3.65 4.33 -4.73
CA PHE A 75 2.78 3.25 -5.18
C PHE A 75 3.25 1.88 -4.66
N ALA A 76 4.55 1.60 -4.75
CA ALA A 76 5.12 0.36 -4.23
C ALA A 76 4.90 0.20 -2.73
N LEU A 77 5.08 1.28 -1.94
CA LEU A 77 4.80 1.23 -0.50
C LEU A 77 3.30 1.08 -0.21
N ALA A 78 2.43 1.78 -0.93
CA ALA A 78 0.99 1.63 -0.75
C ALA A 78 0.50 0.21 -1.11
N GLU A 79 1.06 -0.39 -2.16
CA GLU A 79 0.76 -1.77 -2.57
C GLU A 79 1.26 -2.80 -1.55
N ALA A 80 2.44 -2.61 -0.97
CA ALA A 80 2.99 -3.50 0.05
C ALA A 80 2.02 -3.68 1.24
N VAL A 81 1.28 -2.64 1.62
CA VAL A 81 0.26 -2.71 2.68
C VAL A 81 -0.85 -3.70 2.32
N SER A 82 -1.33 -3.68 1.08
CA SER A 82 -2.35 -4.63 0.61
C SER A 82 -1.80 -6.04 0.45
N ILE A 83 -0.53 -6.19 0.08
CA ILE A 83 0.15 -7.50 0.06
C ILE A 83 0.23 -8.10 1.47
N PHE A 84 0.44 -7.29 2.51
CA PHE A 84 0.36 -7.79 3.89
C PHE A 84 -1.04 -8.30 4.24
N GLY A 85 -2.10 -7.61 3.79
CA GLY A 85 -3.49 -8.06 3.94
C GLY A 85 -3.73 -9.41 3.26
N LEU A 86 -3.26 -9.57 2.01
CA LEU A 86 -3.32 -10.85 1.30
C LEU A 86 -2.56 -11.95 2.04
N THR A 87 -1.37 -11.64 2.56
CA THR A 87 -0.56 -12.59 3.32
C THR A 87 -1.31 -13.07 4.56
N LEU A 88 -1.98 -12.17 5.28
CA LEU A 88 -2.84 -12.55 6.41
C LEU A 88 -4.00 -13.45 6.00
N ALA A 89 -4.66 -13.15 4.87
CA ALA A 89 -5.73 -13.99 4.35
C ALA A 89 -5.24 -15.42 4.03
N MET A 90 -4.06 -15.54 3.40
CA MET A 90 -3.44 -16.84 3.08
C MET A 90 -3.02 -17.62 4.34
N LEU A 91 -2.65 -16.91 5.41
CA LEU A 91 -2.33 -17.51 6.71
C LEU A 91 -3.58 -17.89 7.53
N GLY A 92 -4.78 -17.64 7.01
CA GLY A 92 -6.03 -17.94 7.71
C GLY A 92 -6.39 -16.97 8.83
N ALA A 93 -5.82 -15.75 8.83
CA ALA A 93 -6.16 -14.73 9.80
C ALA A 93 -7.63 -14.30 9.70
N ASP A 94 -8.13 -13.67 10.77
CA ASP A 94 -9.46 -13.09 10.75
C ASP A 94 -9.59 -12.04 9.65
N MET A 95 -10.72 -12.06 8.95
CA MET A 95 -11.00 -11.17 7.82
C MET A 95 -10.95 -9.68 8.21
N GLN A 96 -11.15 -9.34 9.47
CA GLN A 96 -10.99 -7.97 9.97
C GLN A 96 -9.59 -7.40 9.68
N TRP A 97 -8.53 -8.20 9.84
CA TRP A 97 -7.15 -7.76 9.63
C TRP A 97 -6.85 -7.60 8.14
N THR A 98 -7.29 -8.57 7.34
CA THR A 98 -7.21 -8.53 5.87
C THR A 98 -7.89 -7.28 5.32
N TYR A 99 -9.13 -7.00 5.74
CA TYR A 99 -9.87 -5.83 5.28
C TYR A 99 -9.26 -4.53 5.78
N ALA A 100 -8.77 -4.47 7.01
CA ALA A 100 -8.10 -3.28 7.54
C ALA A 100 -6.86 -2.92 6.71
N LEU A 101 -6.00 -3.90 6.42
CA LEU A 101 -4.79 -3.68 5.63
C LEU A 101 -5.10 -3.34 4.17
N THR A 102 -6.08 -4.01 3.56
CA THR A 102 -6.42 -3.66 2.17
C THR A 102 -7.08 -2.29 2.08
N ALA A 103 -7.99 -1.95 3.00
CA ALA A 103 -8.58 -0.62 3.05
C ALA A 103 -7.49 0.46 3.25
N LEU A 104 -6.51 0.19 4.12
CA LEU A 104 -5.39 1.09 4.33
C LEU A 104 -4.51 1.25 3.07
N GLY A 105 -4.20 0.16 2.37
CA GLY A 105 -3.45 0.20 1.11
C GLY A 105 -4.19 0.97 0.00
N VAL A 106 -5.51 0.77 -0.12
CA VAL A 106 -6.37 1.55 -1.02
C VAL A 106 -6.36 3.04 -0.65
N MET A 107 -6.52 3.37 0.63
CA MET A 107 -6.47 4.76 1.09
C MET A 107 -5.10 5.40 0.85
N ALA A 108 -4.00 4.67 1.04
CA ALA A 108 -2.65 5.12 0.72
C ALA A 108 -2.48 5.35 -0.80
N HIS A 109 -3.06 4.48 -1.64
CA HIS A 109 -3.09 4.67 -3.09
C HIS A 109 -3.88 5.90 -3.52
N ILE A 110 -5.05 6.14 -2.92
CA ILE A 110 -5.86 7.34 -3.17
C ILE A 110 -5.10 8.60 -2.72
N ALA A 111 -4.45 8.55 -1.56
CA ALA A 111 -3.62 9.65 -1.07
C ALA A 111 -2.38 9.92 -1.95
N ALA A 112 -1.93 8.91 -2.70
CA ALA A 112 -0.84 9.02 -3.67
C ALA A 112 -1.34 9.38 -5.09
N PHE A 113 -2.60 9.77 -5.28
CA PHE A 113 -3.13 10.05 -6.61
C PHE A 113 -2.29 11.10 -7.37
N PRO A 114 -1.79 10.77 -8.58
CA PRO A 114 -0.89 11.66 -9.31
C PRO A 114 -1.65 12.87 -9.85
N SER A 115 -1.40 14.06 -9.28
CA SER A 115 -2.00 15.32 -9.72
C SER A 115 -0.96 16.31 -10.29
N GLU A 116 -1.39 17.19 -11.20
CA GLU A 116 -0.52 18.24 -11.76
C GLU A 116 0.01 19.17 -10.67
N ARG A 117 -0.86 19.55 -9.72
CA ARG A 117 -0.49 20.38 -8.56
C ARG A 117 0.61 19.73 -7.73
N GLU A 118 0.55 18.43 -7.53
CA GLU A 118 1.57 17.70 -6.76
C GLU A 118 2.89 17.61 -7.52
N ARG A 119 2.84 17.39 -8.84
CA ARG A 119 4.04 17.41 -9.69
C ARG A 119 4.73 18.77 -9.64
N GLU A 120 3.99 19.86 -9.84
CA GLU A 120 4.53 21.22 -9.75
C GLU A 120 5.13 21.48 -8.36
N ALA A 121 4.44 21.08 -7.28
CA ALA A 121 4.96 21.24 -5.93
C ALA A 121 6.26 20.44 -5.71
N HIS A 122 6.37 19.24 -6.28
CA HIS A 122 7.59 18.43 -6.22
C HIS A 122 8.74 19.06 -7.01
N GLU A 123 8.48 19.52 -8.23
CA GLU A 123 9.47 20.18 -9.08
C GLU A 123 9.97 21.50 -8.45
N ARG A 124 9.09 22.29 -7.82
CA ARG A 124 9.48 23.49 -7.05
C ARG A 124 10.36 23.14 -5.85
N ARG A 125 10.02 22.08 -5.09
CA ARG A 125 10.83 21.61 -3.96
C ARG A 125 12.21 21.11 -4.40
N ARG A 126 12.30 20.51 -5.59
CA ARG A 126 13.55 20.01 -6.16
C ARG A 126 14.43 21.12 -6.73
N GLY A 127 13.84 22.15 -7.33
CA GLY A 127 14.58 23.29 -7.91
C GLY A 127 15.01 24.35 -6.90
N GLY A 128 14.47 24.34 -5.68
CA GLY A 128 14.86 25.21 -4.58
C GLY A 128 15.86 24.61 -3.59
N ALA A 129 16.42 23.43 -3.90
CA ALA A 129 17.47 22.76 -3.14
C ALA A 129 18.78 22.77 -3.95
#